data_AF-A0A1F7RQP5-F1
#
_entry.id   AF-A0A1F7RQP5-F1
#
_cell.length_a   1.000
_cell.length_b   1.000
_cell.length_c   1.000
_cell.angle_alpha   90.00
_cell.angle_beta   90.00
_cell.angle_gamma   90.00
#
_symmetry.space_group_name_H-M   'P 1'
#
loop_
_entity.id
_entity.type
_entity.pdbx_description
1 polymer ?
#
loop_
_entity_poly.entity_id
_entity_poly.type
_entity_poly.pdbx_seq_one_letter_code
_entity_poly.pdbx_strand_id
1 'polypeptide(L)'
;MNEINCKSCGAFNHPDAKFCVICNKSLSALSETVKQTENPKSWLNSALNEPTSHGGIMEKRKNVLKRIEEQNKKITEKIDTTMSNIEREFFGDEREPDRSDECLMQELAISLRDIITSGNVEGKFDITGEEMLQRIDKLFNNIFQIQRYFLESNLWYKTMYCETLEEFFEPFAEMLNVSAAQKKKIIQSWVKKSRDQAMQGGFFGVNFPGQGCYINGWLYGTIHNMSAKAALKDPKIRPEIYRTVAHEKLGHGFITSFSLSGKEKSSIHMEKINIANRFNLQLADSPEDFLLNQKWNLILNSSKFVEEGWATWVENFMDHCISTGKPEDYIPRHYSFETLANVLTQLVESETNPVVAQAGNDCIEGLDKILSGRFDSIENVQETMIKLEQAESVIENSIISSMGQSFRYVFGYLLMVKAAYNLGWMALPYAVTVACNVTFNLDKLSVSDLEKTVRENPKLNVNTRFVLISMIKVTKKNDIQTMLQKIEEQLSFVIPTNLKPKTG
;
A
#
# COMPACT_ATOMS: atom_id res chain seq x y z
N MET A 1 39.10 19.29 7.20
CA MET A 1 39.32 17.91 7.66
C MET A 1 38.61 17.02 6.66
N ASN A 2 39.30 16.02 6.10
CA ASN A 2 38.68 15.14 5.11
C ASN A 2 37.71 14.20 5.83
N GLU A 3 36.43 14.29 5.48
CA GLU A 3 35.36 13.45 6.01
C GLU A 3 35.54 12.01 5.51
N ILE A 4 35.54 11.04 6.44
CA ILE A 4 35.66 9.62 6.12
C ILE A 4 34.30 8.96 6.39
N ASN A 5 33.57 8.65 5.32
CA ASN A 5 32.34 7.85 5.42
C ASN A 5 32.70 6.38 5.68
N CYS A 6 32.21 5.82 6.78
CA CYS A 6 32.32 4.40 7.04
C CYS A 6 31.35 3.61 6.14
N LYS A 7 31.88 3.04 5.05
CA LYS A 7 31.08 2.28 4.06
C LYS A 7 30.39 1.04 4.63
N SER A 8 30.80 0.55 5.81
CA SER A 8 30.36 -0.74 6.35
C SER A 8 29.28 -0.64 7.44
N CYS A 9 29.20 0.46 8.19
CA CYS A 9 28.16 0.64 9.21
C CYS A 9 27.19 1.80 8.92
N GLY A 10 27.43 2.60 7.87
CA GLY A 10 26.53 3.70 7.51
C GLY A 10 26.52 4.89 8.48
N ALA A 11 27.36 4.88 9.51
CA ALA A 11 27.51 6.01 10.43
C ALA A 11 28.04 7.23 9.69
N PHE A 12 27.22 8.29 9.63
CA PHE A 12 27.60 9.58 9.07
C PHE A 12 28.41 10.39 10.09
N ASN A 13 29.51 11.00 9.64
CA ASN A 13 30.28 12.03 10.35
C ASN A 13 30.98 11.60 11.67
N HIS A 14 31.85 10.59 11.64
CA HIS A 14 32.75 10.36 12.78
C HIS A 14 34.10 11.08 12.58
N PRO A 15 34.56 11.91 13.53
CA PRO A 15 35.83 12.65 13.41
C PRO A 15 37.08 11.76 13.62
N ASP A 16 36.92 10.58 14.22
CA ASP A 16 38.04 9.68 14.53
C ASP A 16 38.18 8.54 13.52
N ALA A 17 39.20 8.63 12.67
CA ALA A 17 39.54 7.63 11.66
C ALA A 17 39.88 6.26 12.28
N LYS A 18 40.30 6.23 13.55
CA LYS A 18 40.65 5.00 14.27
C LYS A 18 39.41 4.13 14.51
N PHE A 19 38.26 4.74 14.80
CA PHE A 19 36.98 4.03 14.98
C PHE A 19 36.56 3.29 13.71
N CYS A 20 36.62 3.99 12.56
CA CYS A 20 36.25 3.40 11.27
C CYS A 20 37.10 2.18 10.90
N VAL A 21 38.40 2.22 11.19
CA VAL A 21 39.32 1.10 10.89
C VAL A 21 39.01 -0.12 11.77
N ILE A 22 38.82 0.08 13.09
CA ILE A 22 38.48 -0.99 14.03
C ILE A 22 37.12 -1.60 13.67
N CYS A 23 36.11 -0.76 13.43
CA CYS A 23 34.77 -1.18 13.05
C CYS A 23 34.78 -2.00 11.75
N ASN A 24 35.49 -1.55 10.71
CA ASN A 24 35.56 -2.26 9.42
C ASN A 24 36.28 -3.61 9.52
N LYS A 25 37.34 -3.68 10.32
CA LYS A 25 38.10 -4.92 10.54
C LYS A 25 37.25 -5.95 11.28
N SER A 26 36.57 -5.52 12.34
CA SER A 26 35.70 -6.37 13.14
C SER A 26 34.45 -6.82 12.38
N LEU A 27 33.84 -5.93 11.59
CA LEU A 27 32.71 -6.27 10.72
C LEU A 27 33.09 -7.28 9.64
N SER A 28 34.28 -7.14 9.04
CA SER A 28 34.77 -8.06 8.01
C SER A 28 35.01 -9.46 8.59
N ALA A 29 35.64 -9.55 9.76
CA ALA A 29 35.87 -10.83 10.45
C ALA A 29 34.56 -11.50 10.89
N LEU A 30 33.56 -10.72 11.31
CA LEU A 30 32.26 -11.23 11.67
C LEU A 30 31.47 -11.69 10.44
N SER A 31 31.52 -10.95 9.33
CA SER A 31 30.90 -11.31 8.06
C SER A 31 31.46 -12.62 7.50
N GLU A 32 32.79 -12.81 7.52
CA GLU A 32 33.43 -14.08 7.13
C GLU A 32 33.00 -15.23 8.04
N THR A 33 32.87 -15.00 9.33
CA THR A 33 32.37 -16.00 10.28
C THR A 33 30.93 -16.42 9.94
N VAL A 34 30.05 -15.46 9.67
CA VAL A 34 28.65 -15.74 9.29
C VAL A 34 28.61 -16.51 7.97
N LYS A 35 29.44 -16.15 6.99
CA LYS A 35 29.57 -16.89 5.71
C LYS A 35 30.07 -18.33 5.88
N GLN A 36 30.87 -18.59 6.92
CA GLN A 36 31.36 -19.94 7.25
C GLN A 36 30.35 -20.77 8.04
N THR A 37 29.26 -20.19 8.53
CA THR A 37 28.17 -20.97 9.15
C THR A 37 27.37 -21.71 8.09
N GLU A 38 27.17 -23.02 8.28
CA GLU A 38 26.39 -23.83 7.35
C GLU A 38 24.96 -23.30 7.24
N ASN A 39 24.48 -23.14 6.01
CA ASN A 39 23.15 -22.60 5.72
C ASN A 39 22.06 -23.52 6.32
N PRO A 40 21.20 -23.03 7.22
CA PRO A 40 20.12 -23.82 7.83
C PRO A 40 19.18 -24.49 6.81
N LYS A 41 19.05 -23.95 5.59
CA LYS A 41 18.30 -24.55 4.48
C LYS A 41 18.91 -25.88 4.02
N SER A 42 20.23 -26.05 4.06
CA SER A 42 20.87 -27.31 3.67
C SER A 42 20.51 -28.44 4.64
N TRP A 43 20.44 -28.13 5.93
CA TRP A 43 20.06 -29.08 6.98
C TRP A 43 18.59 -29.50 6.90
N LEU A 44 17.69 -28.54 6.65
CA LEU A 44 16.28 -28.84 6.42
C LEU A 44 16.09 -29.70 5.18
N ASN A 45 16.78 -29.38 4.08
CA ASN A 45 16.67 -30.14 2.84
C ASN A 45 17.24 -31.55 2.98
N SER A 46 18.38 -31.74 3.66
CA SER A 46 18.92 -33.06 3.96
C SER A 46 17.99 -33.85 4.88
N ALA A 47 17.35 -33.22 5.87
CA ALA A 47 16.41 -33.89 6.76
C ALA A 47 15.11 -34.32 6.07
N LEU A 48 14.65 -33.56 5.07
CA LEU A 48 13.41 -33.82 4.32
C LEU A 48 13.58 -34.82 3.17
N ASN A 49 14.78 -34.98 2.62
CA ASN A 49 15.05 -35.87 1.48
C ASN A 49 15.38 -37.32 1.87
N GLU A 50 15.47 -37.65 3.16
CA GLU A 50 15.71 -39.02 3.61
C GLU A 50 14.38 -39.77 3.89
N PRO A 51 14.17 -40.95 3.28
CA PRO A 51 12.93 -41.72 3.44
C PRO A 51 12.79 -42.17 4.90
N THR A 52 11.82 -41.62 5.62
CA THR A 52 11.53 -41.95 7.01
C THR A 52 10.03 -41.95 7.30
N SER A 53 9.61 -42.75 8.28
CA SER A 53 8.22 -42.78 8.76
C SER A 53 7.83 -41.42 9.37
N HIS A 54 6.54 -41.13 9.45
CA HIS A 54 6.01 -39.84 9.93
C HIS A 54 6.54 -39.45 11.33
N GLY A 55 6.77 -40.43 12.21
CA GLY A 55 7.41 -40.22 13.52
C GLY A 55 8.90 -39.85 13.44
N GLY A 56 9.63 -40.35 12.44
CA GLY A 56 11.03 -39.99 12.19
C GLY A 56 11.22 -38.57 11.67
N ILE A 57 10.25 -38.03 10.93
CA ILE A 57 10.28 -36.64 10.43
C ILE A 57 10.22 -35.64 11.59
N MET A 58 9.39 -35.90 12.60
CA MET A 58 9.25 -35.02 13.77
C MET A 58 10.53 -34.97 14.61
N GLU A 59 11.17 -36.11 14.86
CA GLU A 59 12.43 -36.17 15.60
C GLU A 59 13.59 -35.52 14.82
N LYS A 60 13.64 -35.71 13.49
CA LYS A 60 14.59 -35.00 12.62
C LYS A 60 14.38 -33.49 12.65
N ARG A 61 13.14 -33.02 12.58
CA ARG A 61 12.82 -31.59 12.68
C ARG A 61 13.25 -31.01 14.02
N LYS A 62 13.03 -31.74 15.12
CA LYS A 62 13.50 -31.37 16.46
C LYS A 62 15.02 -31.28 16.53
N ASN A 63 15.73 -32.22 15.92
CA ASN A 63 17.21 -32.20 15.86
C ASN A 63 17.75 -31.06 14.99
N VAL A 64 17.11 -30.73 13.87
CA VAL A 64 17.46 -29.57 13.05
C VAL A 64 17.23 -28.27 13.82
N LEU A 65 16.09 -28.13 14.51
CA LEU A 65 15.82 -26.95 15.35
C LEU A 65 16.85 -26.79 16.47
N LYS A 66 17.22 -27.89 17.14
CA LYS A 66 18.28 -27.87 18.16
C LYS A 66 19.63 -27.43 17.59
N ARG A 67 20.00 -27.88 16.38
CA ARG A 67 21.24 -27.43 15.71
C ARG A 67 21.20 -25.94 15.34
N ILE A 68 20.04 -25.44 14.90
CA ILE A 68 19.83 -24.02 14.62
C ILE A 68 19.98 -23.20 15.91
N GLU A 69 19.38 -23.64 17.01
CA GLU A 69 19.52 -22.99 18.33
C GLU A 69 20.98 -22.96 18.80
N GLU A 70 21.70 -24.08 18.68
CA GLU A 70 23.13 -24.17 19.02
C GLU A 70 24.00 -23.25 18.14
N GLN A 71 23.68 -23.12 16.85
CA GLN A 71 24.37 -22.18 15.96
C GLN A 71 24.07 -20.72 16.32
N ASN A 72 22.81 -20.38 16.56
CA ASN A 72 22.42 -19.03 16.97
C ASN A 72 23.12 -18.63 18.26
N LYS A 73 23.22 -19.56 19.23
CA LYS A 73 23.97 -19.34 20.46
C LYS A 73 25.44 -19.02 20.19
N LYS A 74 26.11 -19.79 19.33
CA LYS A 74 27.51 -19.54 18.94
C LYS A 74 27.71 -18.19 18.24
N ILE A 75 26.75 -17.79 17.40
CA ILE A 75 26.77 -16.48 16.73
C ILE A 75 26.64 -15.37 17.77
N THR A 76 25.68 -15.46 18.70
CA THR A 76 25.49 -14.49 19.78
C THR A 76 26.74 -14.35 20.65
N GLU A 77 27.31 -15.46 21.13
CA GLU A 77 28.54 -15.45 21.93
C GLU A 77 29.71 -14.76 21.20
N LYS A 78 29.79 -14.93 19.88
CA LYS A 78 30.82 -14.32 19.05
C LYS A 78 30.57 -12.83 18.79
N ILE A 79 29.30 -12.40 18.71
CA ILE A 79 28.93 -10.98 18.70
C ILE A 79 29.35 -10.33 20.00
N ASP A 80 28.97 -10.91 21.14
CA ASP A 80 29.28 -10.37 22.47
C ASP A 80 30.80 -10.26 22.67
N THR A 81 31.55 -11.27 22.22
CA THR A 81 33.02 -11.25 22.22
C THR A 81 33.59 -10.15 21.31
N THR A 82 33.01 -9.97 20.12
CA THR A 82 33.47 -8.95 19.16
C THR A 82 33.17 -7.53 19.66
N MET A 83 31.99 -7.33 20.25
CA MET A 83 31.60 -6.08 20.89
C MET A 83 32.54 -5.75 22.05
N SER A 84 32.78 -6.71 22.94
CA SER A 84 33.74 -6.56 24.05
C SER A 84 35.15 -6.21 23.56
N ASN A 85 35.58 -6.78 22.42
CA ASN A 85 36.87 -6.44 21.82
C ASN A 85 36.89 -5.03 21.22
N ILE A 86 35.81 -4.60 20.57
CA ILE A 86 35.68 -3.23 20.05
C ILE A 86 35.70 -2.23 21.20
N GLU A 87 34.93 -2.48 22.26
CA GLU A 87 34.89 -1.64 23.47
C GLU A 87 36.29 -1.52 24.08
N ARG A 88 36.98 -2.63 24.27
CA ARG A 88 38.33 -2.65 24.83
C ARG A 88 39.36 -1.96 23.94
N GLU A 89 39.33 -2.19 22.62
CA GLU A 89 40.27 -1.54 21.69
C GLU A 89 40.02 -0.03 21.54
N PHE A 90 38.77 0.41 21.74
CA PHE A 90 38.37 1.79 21.52
C PHE A 90 38.45 2.64 22.80
N PHE A 91 38.00 2.13 23.94
CA PHE A 91 37.97 2.86 25.21
C PHE A 91 39.19 2.58 26.11
N GLY A 92 39.89 1.47 25.90
CA GLY A 92 40.95 1.00 26.81
C GLY A 92 40.40 0.43 28.12
N ASP A 93 41.19 -0.35 28.86
CA ASP A 93 40.74 -1.08 30.05
C ASP A 93 40.36 -0.18 31.26
N GLU A 94 40.69 1.11 31.22
CA GLU A 94 40.60 2.02 32.39
C GLU A 94 39.63 3.20 32.22
N ARG A 95 38.95 3.35 31.08
CA ARG A 95 38.02 4.48 30.84
C ARG A 95 36.58 4.02 30.96
N GLU A 96 35.82 4.60 31.89
CA GLU A 96 34.36 4.45 31.90
C GLU A 96 33.77 5.12 30.65
N PRO A 97 32.96 4.42 29.86
CA PRO A 97 32.32 4.99 28.67
C PRO A 97 31.35 6.10 29.11
N ASP A 98 31.37 7.22 28.38
CA ASP A 98 30.38 8.27 28.61
C ASP A 98 29.07 7.97 27.87
N ARG A 99 28.04 8.79 28.10
CA ARG A 99 26.71 8.58 27.52
C ARG A 99 26.70 8.63 25.97
N SER A 100 27.67 9.31 25.36
CA SER A 100 27.81 9.34 23.91
C SER A 100 28.44 8.05 23.38
N ASP A 101 29.40 7.50 24.13
CA ASP A 101 30.02 6.20 23.87
C ASP A 101 28.99 5.06 23.97
N GLU A 102 28.13 5.06 24.99
CA GLU A 102 27.05 4.07 25.15
C GLU A 102 26.03 4.11 23.99
N CYS A 103 25.64 5.32 23.55
CA CYS A 103 24.74 5.52 22.43
C CYS A 103 25.33 4.95 21.13
N LEU A 104 26.62 5.20 20.90
CA LEU A 104 27.35 4.72 19.73
C LEU A 104 27.48 3.19 19.73
N MET A 105 27.75 2.58 20.89
CA MET A 105 27.80 1.12 21.02
C MET A 105 26.43 0.47 20.82
N GLN A 106 25.34 1.13 21.23
CA GLN A 106 23.97 0.66 20.94
C GLN A 106 23.65 0.72 19.44
N GLU A 107 23.97 1.81 18.74
CA GLU A 107 23.77 1.93 17.30
C GLU A 107 24.60 0.90 16.51
N LEU A 108 25.84 0.66 16.94
CA LEU A 108 26.70 -0.37 16.37
C LEU A 108 26.16 -1.79 16.63
N ALA A 109 25.67 -2.06 17.84
CA ALA A 109 25.04 -3.33 18.19
C ALA A 109 23.77 -3.60 17.35
N ILE A 110 22.95 -2.57 17.12
CA ILE A 110 21.78 -2.63 16.25
C ILE A 110 22.21 -2.92 14.80
N SER A 111 23.17 -2.17 14.27
CA SER A 111 23.69 -2.35 12.90
C SER A 111 24.30 -3.73 12.69
N LEU A 112 25.07 -4.24 13.66
CA LEU A 112 25.63 -5.59 13.65
C LEU A 112 24.54 -6.66 13.67
N ARG A 113 23.52 -6.47 14.52
CA ARG A 113 22.38 -7.38 14.62
C ARG A 113 21.60 -7.40 13.30
N ASP A 114 21.40 -6.24 12.68
CA ASP A 114 20.70 -6.09 11.39
C ASP A 114 21.47 -6.73 10.22
N ILE A 115 22.80 -6.60 10.17
CA ILE A 115 23.64 -7.28 9.16
C ILE A 115 23.55 -8.81 9.28
N ILE A 116 23.33 -9.34 10.49
CA ILE A 116 23.29 -10.78 10.76
C ILE A 116 21.88 -11.35 10.61
N THR A 117 20.84 -10.61 11.02
CA THR A 117 19.44 -10.99 10.78
C THR A 117 19.11 -10.88 9.29
N SER A 118 19.63 -9.86 8.58
CA SER A 118 19.54 -9.79 7.11
C SER A 118 20.36 -10.88 6.40
N GLY A 119 21.41 -11.41 7.04
CA GLY A 119 22.16 -12.57 6.56
C GLY A 119 21.44 -13.92 6.67
N ASN A 120 20.35 -14.01 7.44
CA ASN A 120 19.60 -15.26 7.67
C ASN A 120 18.09 -15.19 7.37
N VAL A 121 17.60 -14.07 6.82
CA VAL A 121 16.25 -13.94 6.26
C VAL A 121 16.37 -13.41 4.82
N GLU A 122 16.97 -14.22 3.94
CA GLU A 122 16.76 -14.07 2.49
C GLU A 122 15.28 -14.33 2.19
N GLY A 123 14.47 -13.27 2.10
CA GLY A 123 13.04 -13.40 1.88
C GLY A 123 12.39 -12.19 1.23
N LYS A 124 12.68 -10.96 1.69
CA LYS A 124 12.17 -9.72 1.06
C LYS A 124 13.10 -9.27 -0.07
N PHE A 125 12.54 -9.11 -1.27
CA PHE A 125 13.25 -8.50 -2.39
C PHE A 125 12.80 -7.06 -2.55
N ASP A 126 13.71 -6.13 -2.34
CA ASP A 126 13.50 -4.75 -2.78
C ASP A 126 13.59 -4.75 -4.32
N ILE A 127 12.42 -4.67 -4.96
CA ILE A 127 12.30 -4.67 -6.42
C ILE A 127 12.23 -3.24 -6.98
N THR A 128 12.43 -2.21 -6.16
CA THR A 128 12.45 -0.79 -6.59
C THR A 128 13.47 -0.56 -7.70
N GLY A 129 14.58 -1.31 -7.67
CA GLY A 129 15.64 -1.26 -8.68
C GLY A 129 15.29 -1.94 -10.02
N GLU A 130 14.20 -2.70 -10.11
CA GLU A 130 13.85 -3.39 -11.35
C GLU A 130 13.53 -2.40 -12.47
N GLU A 131 14.15 -2.64 -13.63
CA GLU A 131 14.05 -1.77 -14.81
C GLU A 131 12.60 -1.48 -15.18
N MET A 132 11.73 -2.50 -15.11
CA MET A 132 10.33 -2.33 -15.48
C MET A 132 9.57 -1.47 -14.47
N LEU A 133 9.82 -1.59 -13.17
CA LEU A 133 9.16 -0.72 -12.17
C LEU A 133 9.63 0.73 -12.30
N GLN A 134 10.93 0.94 -12.51
CA GLN A 134 11.45 2.27 -12.82
C GLN A 134 10.84 2.83 -14.11
N ARG A 135 10.61 1.97 -15.12
CA ARG A 135 9.93 2.35 -16.35
C ARG A 135 8.47 2.71 -16.09
N ILE A 136 7.75 2.01 -15.21
CA ILE A 136 6.37 2.35 -14.82
C ILE A 136 6.32 3.75 -14.20
N ASP A 137 7.17 4.03 -13.21
CA ASP A 137 7.23 5.32 -12.54
C ASP A 137 7.56 6.46 -13.53
N LYS A 138 8.61 6.26 -14.35
CA LYS A 138 9.01 7.23 -15.40
C LYS A 138 7.91 7.44 -16.43
N LEU A 139 7.25 6.37 -16.86
CA LEU A 139 6.19 6.43 -17.85
C LEU A 139 4.99 7.20 -17.30
N PHE A 140 4.58 6.91 -16.06
CA PHE A 140 3.52 7.65 -15.37
C PHE A 140 3.86 9.14 -15.25
N ASN A 141 5.06 9.48 -14.77
CA ASN A 141 5.52 10.87 -14.64
C ASN A 141 5.53 11.59 -15.99
N ASN A 142 6.07 10.96 -17.04
CA ASN A 142 6.17 11.57 -18.36
C ASN A 142 4.79 11.76 -19.01
N ILE A 143 3.93 10.74 -18.94
CA ILE A 143 2.59 10.76 -19.54
C ILE A 143 1.73 11.85 -18.89
N PHE A 144 1.70 11.89 -17.56
CA PHE A 144 0.83 12.81 -16.83
C PHE A 144 1.49 14.15 -16.51
N GLN A 145 2.79 14.31 -16.77
CA GLN A 145 3.59 15.50 -16.46
C GLN A 145 3.58 15.86 -14.96
N ILE A 146 3.66 14.84 -14.10
CA ILE A 146 3.55 14.98 -12.63
C ILE A 146 4.54 16.02 -12.07
N GLN A 147 5.78 16.02 -12.57
CA GLN A 147 6.84 16.97 -12.20
C GLN A 147 6.51 18.44 -12.41
N ARG A 148 5.53 18.75 -13.28
CA ARG A 148 5.11 20.12 -13.50
C ARG A 148 4.44 20.72 -12.26
N TYR A 149 3.80 19.88 -11.44
CA TYR A 149 2.97 20.33 -10.33
C TYR A 149 3.31 19.68 -8.98
N PHE A 150 4.04 18.58 -8.99
CA PHE A 150 4.36 17.79 -7.82
C PHE A 150 5.84 17.43 -7.77
N LEU A 151 6.35 17.14 -6.57
CA LEU A 151 7.67 16.56 -6.41
C LEU A 151 7.58 15.06 -6.67
N GLU A 152 8.24 14.58 -7.73
CA GLU A 152 8.26 13.16 -8.11
C GLU A 152 8.78 12.26 -6.97
N SER A 153 9.68 12.80 -6.14
CA SER A 153 10.26 12.11 -4.99
C SER A 153 9.23 11.60 -3.99
N ASN A 154 8.02 12.16 -3.97
CA ASN A 154 6.96 11.71 -3.08
C ASN A 154 6.46 10.29 -3.42
N LEU A 155 6.71 9.80 -4.63
CA LEU A 155 6.42 8.41 -5.04
C LEU A 155 7.67 7.52 -5.04
N TRP A 156 8.84 8.03 -4.67
CA TRP A 156 10.11 7.27 -4.67
C TRP A 156 10.33 6.45 -3.39
N TYR A 157 9.26 5.84 -2.89
CA TYR A 157 9.37 4.87 -1.80
C TYR A 157 9.50 3.44 -2.34
N LYS A 158 9.92 2.54 -1.45
CA LYS A 158 10.29 1.17 -1.81
C LYS A 158 9.11 0.38 -2.33
N THR A 159 9.35 -0.47 -3.33
CA THR A 159 8.43 -1.54 -3.72
C THR A 159 9.03 -2.87 -3.26
N MET A 160 8.38 -3.50 -2.29
CA MET A 160 8.82 -4.74 -1.67
C MET A 160 8.03 -5.92 -2.22
N TYR A 161 8.72 -6.91 -2.79
CA TYR A 161 8.11 -8.18 -3.16
C TYR A 161 8.34 -9.21 -2.05
N CYS A 162 7.27 -9.62 -1.40
CA CYS A 162 7.30 -10.52 -0.26
C CYS A 162 7.10 -11.96 -0.73
N GLU A 163 8.11 -12.81 -0.55
CA GLU A 163 8.03 -14.24 -0.91
C GLU A 163 7.23 -15.05 0.13
N THR A 164 7.07 -14.53 1.34
CA THR A 164 6.29 -15.15 2.41
C THR A 164 5.16 -14.25 2.91
N LEU A 165 4.13 -14.87 3.50
CA LEU A 165 3.06 -14.13 4.15
C LEU A 165 3.58 -13.38 5.37
N GLU A 166 4.52 -13.95 6.11
CA GLU A 166 5.16 -13.31 7.27
C GLU A 166 5.82 -11.98 6.87
N GLU A 167 6.55 -11.96 5.75
CA GLU A 167 7.18 -10.76 5.21
C GLU A 167 6.17 -9.71 4.75
N PHE A 168 5.11 -10.17 4.08
CA PHE A 168 3.99 -9.31 3.69
C PHE A 168 3.34 -8.72 4.93
N PHE A 169 3.22 -9.52 6.00
CA PHE A 169 2.47 -9.16 7.19
C PHE A 169 3.23 -8.31 8.23
N GLU A 170 4.54 -8.44 8.27
CA GLU A 170 5.39 -7.79 9.27
C GLU A 170 5.22 -6.26 9.35
N PRO A 171 5.20 -5.50 8.25
CA PRO A 171 4.99 -4.04 8.31
C PRO A 171 3.66 -3.66 8.96
N PHE A 172 2.59 -4.46 8.79
CA PHE A 172 1.31 -4.18 9.43
C PHE A 172 1.40 -4.41 10.94
N ALA A 173 2.07 -5.47 11.37
CA ALA A 173 2.23 -5.79 12.78
C ALA A 173 3.13 -4.77 13.51
N GLU A 174 4.11 -4.19 12.80
CA GLU A 174 4.98 -3.14 13.35
C GLU A 174 4.20 -1.91 13.80
N MET A 175 3.11 -1.58 13.10
CA MET A 175 2.24 -0.44 13.41
C MET A 175 1.41 -0.61 14.68
N LEU A 176 1.24 -1.84 15.14
CA LEU A 176 0.48 -2.15 16.34
C LEU A 176 1.30 -1.81 17.59
N ASN A 177 0.65 -1.14 18.55
CA ASN A 177 1.25 -0.83 19.84
C ASN A 177 1.19 -2.04 20.80
N VAL A 178 1.81 -3.14 20.40
CA VAL A 178 1.82 -4.41 21.14
C VAL A 178 3.24 -4.94 21.28
N SER A 179 3.47 -5.83 22.26
CA SER A 179 4.78 -6.44 22.48
C SER A 179 5.24 -7.27 21.27
N ALA A 180 6.56 -7.46 21.11
CA ALA A 180 7.12 -8.30 20.03
C ALA A 180 6.55 -9.74 20.04
N ALA A 181 6.31 -10.30 21.23
CA ALA A 181 5.69 -11.62 21.38
C ALA A 181 4.23 -11.64 20.88
N GLN A 182 3.45 -10.58 21.14
CA GLN A 182 2.11 -10.43 20.61
C GLN A 182 2.13 -10.22 19.09
N LYS A 183 3.02 -9.36 18.57
CA LYS A 183 3.20 -9.17 17.12
C LYS A 183 3.42 -10.50 16.40
N LYS A 184 4.31 -11.35 16.92
CA LYS A 184 4.56 -12.69 16.37
C LYS A 184 3.31 -13.57 16.35
N LYS A 185 2.53 -13.60 17.44
CA LYS A 185 1.26 -14.36 17.51
C LYS A 185 0.23 -13.84 16.51
N ILE A 186 0.15 -12.52 16.38
CA ILE A 186 -0.74 -11.83 15.45
C ILE A 186 -0.39 -12.19 14.01
N ILE A 187 0.87 -12.05 13.61
CA ILE A 187 1.35 -12.45 12.27
C ILE A 187 1.02 -13.91 11.99
N GLN A 188 1.28 -14.82 12.94
CA GLN A 188 0.96 -16.24 12.79
C GLN A 188 -0.54 -16.49 12.56
N SER A 189 -1.41 -15.72 13.21
CA SER A 189 -2.86 -15.78 13.00
C SER A 189 -3.25 -15.34 11.59
N TRP A 190 -2.68 -14.22 11.10
CA TRP A 190 -2.95 -13.72 9.75
C TRP A 190 -2.43 -14.67 8.67
N VAL A 191 -1.21 -15.17 8.84
CA VAL A 191 -0.62 -16.19 7.96
C VAL A 191 -1.53 -17.41 7.86
N LYS A 192 -2.04 -17.91 8.98
CA LYS A 192 -2.95 -19.07 8.98
C LYS A 192 -4.23 -18.75 8.19
N LYS A 193 -4.89 -17.63 8.50
CA LYS A 193 -6.13 -17.23 7.84
C LYS A 193 -5.95 -17.04 6.32
N SER A 194 -4.86 -16.39 5.91
CA SER A 194 -4.55 -16.19 4.48
C SER A 194 -4.23 -17.49 3.77
N ARG A 195 -3.60 -18.47 4.42
CA ARG A 195 -3.42 -19.82 3.86
C ARG A 195 -4.76 -20.53 3.67
N ASP A 196 -5.66 -20.44 4.64
CA ASP A 196 -6.98 -21.07 4.57
C ASP A 196 -7.86 -20.48 3.45
N GLN A 197 -7.61 -19.23 3.03
CA GLN A 197 -8.41 -18.49 2.05
C GLN A 197 -7.73 -18.33 0.68
N ALA A 198 -6.47 -18.71 0.51
CA ALA A 198 -5.67 -18.35 -0.67
C ALA A 198 -6.31 -18.72 -2.03
N MET A 199 -7.00 -19.87 -2.10
CA MET A 199 -7.67 -20.31 -3.33
C MET A 199 -8.96 -19.55 -3.66
N GLN A 200 -9.51 -18.81 -2.69
CA GLN A 200 -10.68 -17.94 -2.85
C GLN A 200 -10.27 -16.50 -3.19
N GLY A 201 -8.96 -16.23 -3.25
CA GLY A 201 -8.38 -14.91 -3.46
C GLY A 201 -7.66 -14.39 -2.22
N GLY A 202 -7.23 -13.13 -2.29
CA GLY A 202 -6.55 -12.47 -1.19
C GLY A 202 -6.03 -11.09 -1.58
N PHE A 203 -5.27 -10.49 -0.68
CA PHE A 203 -4.64 -9.19 -0.92
C PHE A 203 -3.33 -9.38 -1.69
N PHE A 204 -3.31 -8.96 -2.94
CA PHE A 204 -2.14 -9.04 -3.81
C PHE A 204 -1.12 -7.94 -3.53
N GLY A 205 -1.55 -6.81 -2.98
CA GLY A 205 -0.67 -5.71 -2.61
C GLY A 205 -1.28 -4.79 -1.58
N VAL A 206 -0.45 -3.89 -1.09
CA VAL A 206 -0.86 -2.77 -0.23
C VAL A 206 0.12 -1.61 -0.37
N ASN A 207 -0.42 -0.40 -0.43
CA ASN A 207 0.34 0.81 -0.20
C ASN A 207 0.39 1.19 1.29
N PHE A 208 1.60 1.30 1.84
CA PHE A 208 1.84 1.90 3.14
C PHE A 208 2.42 3.30 3.01
N PRO A 209 1.64 4.33 3.37
CA PRO A 209 2.13 5.71 3.45
C PRO A 209 3.46 5.81 4.21
N GLY A 210 4.48 6.36 3.55
CA GLY A 210 5.80 6.61 4.14
C GLY A 210 6.70 5.38 4.32
N GLN A 211 6.23 4.16 4.08
CA GLN A 211 7.05 2.95 4.20
C GLN A 211 7.34 2.30 2.84
N GLY A 212 6.31 2.00 2.05
CA GLY A 212 6.49 1.15 0.89
C GLY A 212 5.20 0.70 0.20
N CYS A 213 5.33 0.25 -1.03
CA CYS A 213 4.33 -0.59 -1.71
C CYS A 213 4.74 -2.05 -1.52
N TYR A 214 3.94 -2.84 -0.80
CA TYR A 214 4.23 -4.24 -0.53
C TYR A 214 3.38 -5.12 -1.42
N ILE A 215 4.01 -6.08 -2.11
CA ILE A 215 3.38 -7.02 -3.02
C ILE A 215 3.44 -8.42 -2.42
N ASN A 216 2.30 -9.09 -2.36
CA ASN A 216 2.15 -10.44 -1.82
C ASN A 216 2.57 -11.49 -2.86
N GLY A 217 3.89 -11.62 -3.06
CA GLY A 217 4.46 -12.60 -3.97
C GLY A 217 4.10 -14.04 -3.62
N TRP A 218 3.94 -14.34 -2.34
CA TRP A 218 3.45 -15.64 -1.87
C TRP A 218 2.08 -16.01 -2.48
N LEU A 219 1.14 -15.06 -2.54
CA LEU A 219 -0.20 -15.30 -3.07
C LEU A 219 -0.16 -15.60 -4.57
N TYR A 220 0.62 -14.83 -5.35
CA TYR A 220 0.85 -15.12 -6.77
C TYR A 220 1.44 -16.51 -6.97
N GLY A 221 2.49 -16.86 -6.22
CA GLY A 221 3.07 -18.20 -6.28
C GLY A 221 2.04 -19.29 -5.97
N THR A 222 1.24 -19.09 -4.92
CA THR A 222 0.24 -20.06 -4.47
C THR A 222 -0.87 -20.29 -5.51
N ILE A 223 -1.48 -19.23 -6.04
CA ILE A 223 -2.57 -19.32 -7.03
C ILE A 223 -2.08 -19.97 -8.33
N HIS A 224 -0.83 -19.73 -8.72
CA HIS A 224 -0.24 -20.30 -9.94
C HIS A 224 0.59 -21.58 -9.70
N ASN A 225 0.51 -22.17 -8.50
CA ASN A 225 1.21 -23.39 -8.11
C ASN A 225 2.73 -23.36 -8.41
N MET A 226 3.40 -22.27 -8.03
CA MET A 226 4.83 -22.05 -8.19
C MET A 226 5.42 -21.25 -7.02
N SER A 227 6.75 -21.14 -6.95
CA SER A 227 7.38 -20.24 -5.96
C SER A 227 7.11 -18.77 -6.30
N ALA A 228 7.06 -17.89 -5.29
CA ALA A 228 6.95 -16.45 -5.49
C ALA A 228 8.03 -15.91 -6.46
N LYS A 229 9.29 -16.35 -6.27
CA LYS A 229 10.41 -16.01 -7.15
C LYS A 229 10.21 -16.44 -8.60
N ALA A 230 9.58 -17.60 -8.82
CA ALA A 230 9.23 -18.08 -10.16
C ALA A 230 8.11 -17.23 -10.76
N ALA A 231 7.07 -16.89 -9.97
CA ALA A 231 5.97 -16.04 -10.40
C ALA A 231 6.43 -14.64 -10.84
N LEU A 232 7.38 -14.03 -10.11
CA LEU A 232 7.97 -12.74 -10.50
C LEU A 232 8.67 -12.78 -11.87
N LYS A 233 9.24 -13.94 -12.23
CA LYS A 233 9.96 -14.13 -13.50
C LYS A 233 9.08 -14.67 -14.63
N ASP A 234 7.89 -15.16 -14.31
CA ASP A 234 7.00 -15.76 -15.28
C ASP A 234 6.40 -14.67 -16.19
N PRO A 235 6.57 -14.74 -17.52
CA PRO A 235 6.11 -13.69 -18.43
C PRO A 235 4.59 -13.53 -18.47
N LYS A 236 3.80 -14.50 -17.99
CA LYS A 236 2.34 -14.43 -17.90
C LYS A 236 1.87 -13.77 -16.60
N ILE A 237 2.56 -14.02 -15.49
CA ILE A 237 2.16 -13.53 -14.15
C ILE A 237 2.77 -12.14 -13.88
N ARG A 238 3.98 -11.91 -14.38
CA ARG A 238 4.71 -10.66 -14.16
C ARG A 238 3.93 -9.39 -14.55
N PRO A 239 3.16 -9.34 -15.66
CA PRO A 239 2.27 -8.20 -15.94
C PRO A 239 1.24 -7.96 -14.85
N GLU A 240 0.64 -9.01 -14.27
CA GLU A 240 -0.33 -8.90 -13.18
C GLU A 240 0.32 -8.32 -11.90
N ILE A 241 1.54 -8.74 -11.58
CA ILE A 241 2.33 -8.18 -10.47
C ILE A 241 2.54 -6.67 -10.68
N TYR A 242 2.93 -6.27 -11.89
CA TYR A 242 3.17 -4.86 -12.23
C TYR A 242 1.88 -4.04 -12.23
N ARG A 243 0.75 -4.62 -12.64
CA ARG A 243 -0.57 -4.01 -12.48
C ARG A 243 -0.89 -3.72 -11.03
N THR A 244 -0.65 -4.67 -10.13
CA THR A 244 -0.84 -4.45 -8.69
C THR A 244 0.10 -3.39 -8.13
N VAL A 245 1.36 -3.31 -8.61
CA VAL A 245 2.23 -2.18 -8.26
C VAL A 245 1.63 -0.86 -8.71
N ALA A 246 1.10 -0.77 -9.95
CA ALA A 246 0.45 0.44 -10.42
C ALA A 246 -0.80 0.79 -9.58
N HIS A 247 -1.63 -0.19 -9.25
CA HIS A 247 -2.80 -0.03 -8.39
C HIS A 247 -2.44 0.55 -7.02
N GLU A 248 -1.48 -0.07 -6.33
CA GLU A 248 -1.12 0.33 -4.98
C GLU A 248 -0.30 1.62 -4.97
N LYS A 249 0.77 1.68 -5.76
CA LYS A 249 1.71 2.80 -5.75
C LYS A 249 1.17 4.03 -6.48
N LEU A 250 0.72 3.86 -7.73
CA LEU A 250 0.25 4.97 -8.56
C LEU A 250 -1.24 5.27 -8.33
N GLY A 251 -2.01 4.31 -7.81
CA GLY A 251 -3.38 4.49 -7.37
C GLY A 251 -3.44 5.10 -5.98
N HIS A 252 -3.37 4.26 -4.96
CA HIS A 252 -3.50 4.69 -3.56
C HIS A 252 -2.35 5.61 -3.11
N GLY A 253 -1.11 5.25 -3.42
CA GLY A 253 0.07 6.02 -3.05
C GLY A 253 0.09 7.44 -3.61
N PHE A 254 -0.41 7.62 -4.83
CA PHE A 254 -0.62 8.95 -5.42
C PHE A 254 -1.58 9.79 -4.60
N ILE A 255 -2.76 9.26 -4.25
CA ILE A 255 -3.76 9.98 -3.47
C ILE A 255 -3.20 10.33 -2.08
N THR A 256 -2.58 9.36 -1.41
CA THR A 256 -1.90 9.55 -0.12
C THR A 256 -0.90 10.70 -0.17
N SER A 257 -0.07 10.74 -1.21
CA SER A 257 1.08 11.65 -1.30
C SER A 257 0.71 13.06 -1.73
N PHE A 258 -0.31 13.21 -2.58
CA PHE A 258 -0.58 14.45 -3.29
C PHE A 258 -1.88 15.16 -2.92
N SER A 259 -2.79 14.49 -2.20
CA SER A 259 -4.03 15.11 -1.75
C SER A 259 -3.96 15.56 -0.28
N LEU A 260 -4.80 16.54 0.09
CA LEU A 260 -4.92 16.96 1.49
C LEU A 260 -5.55 15.86 2.35
N SER A 261 -6.57 15.17 1.85
CA SER A 261 -7.20 14.08 2.60
C SER A 261 -6.25 12.91 2.83
N GLY A 262 -5.42 12.57 1.84
CA GLY A 262 -4.38 11.56 1.95
C GLY A 262 -3.33 11.89 3.01
N LYS A 263 -2.85 13.14 3.03
CA LYS A 263 -1.90 13.63 4.04
C LYS A 263 -2.50 13.64 5.43
N GLU A 264 -3.74 14.09 5.57
CA GLU A 264 -4.44 14.12 6.85
C GLU A 264 -4.64 12.70 7.41
N LYS A 265 -5.16 11.77 6.60
CA LYS A 265 -5.29 10.35 6.97
C LYS A 265 -3.97 9.76 7.48
N SER A 266 -2.87 10.03 6.76
CA SER A 266 -1.54 9.53 7.11
C SER A 266 -1.01 10.14 8.41
N SER A 267 -1.29 11.43 8.67
CA SER A 267 -0.78 12.13 9.85
C SER A 267 -1.34 11.61 11.18
N ILE A 268 -2.52 10.98 11.15
CA ILE A 268 -3.18 10.40 12.32
C ILE A 268 -3.20 8.87 12.29
N HIS A 269 -2.40 8.27 11.41
CA HIS A 269 -2.26 6.83 11.29
C HIS A 269 -3.54 6.06 10.96
N MET A 270 -4.47 6.65 10.20
CA MET A 270 -5.72 5.98 9.81
C MET A 270 -5.51 4.72 8.97
N GLU A 271 -4.38 4.61 8.27
CA GLU A 271 -4.00 3.44 7.50
C GLU A 271 -3.96 2.18 8.37
N LYS A 272 -3.59 2.30 9.66
CA LYS A 272 -3.60 1.18 10.61
C LYS A 272 -4.99 0.54 10.65
N ILE A 273 -6.03 1.37 10.65
CA ILE A 273 -7.42 0.94 10.71
C ILE A 273 -7.87 0.29 9.42
N ASN A 274 -7.55 0.89 8.28
CA ASN A 274 -7.83 0.29 6.98
C ASN A 274 -7.26 -1.13 6.90
N ILE A 275 -5.98 -1.26 7.24
CA ILE A 275 -5.25 -2.52 7.29
C ILE A 275 -5.95 -3.51 8.22
N ALA A 276 -6.29 -3.08 9.43
CA ALA A 276 -6.95 -3.97 10.37
C ALA A 276 -8.32 -4.43 9.93
N ASN A 277 -9.13 -3.54 9.36
CA ASN A 277 -10.43 -3.92 8.82
C ASN A 277 -10.26 -4.91 7.66
N ARG A 278 -9.27 -4.70 6.77
CA ARG A 278 -8.94 -5.64 5.68
C ARG A 278 -8.57 -7.03 6.19
N PHE A 279 -7.85 -7.14 7.30
CA PHE A 279 -7.46 -8.43 7.89
C PHE A 279 -8.43 -8.93 8.98
N ASN A 280 -9.55 -8.23 9.19
CA ASN A 280 -10.56 -8.49 10.23
C ASN A 280 -9.93 -8.58 11.63
N LEU A 281 -9.22 -7.54 12.01
CA LEU A 281 -8.50 -7.42 13.27
C LEU A 281 -9.26 -6.51 14.21
N GLN A 282 -9.33 -6.91 15.48
CA GLN A 282 -9.65 -5.96 16.53
C GLN A 282 -8.42 -5.08 16.75
N LEU A 283 -8.48 -3.83 16.28
CA LEU A 283 -7.59 -2.76 16.74
C LEU A 283 -8.13 -2.05 17.97
N ALA A 284 -9.45 -2.08 18.17
CA ALA A 284 -10.14 -1.25 19.14
C ALA A 284 -10.03 -1.84 20.56
N ASP A 285 -8.80 -1.93 21.06
CA ASP A 285 -8.51 -2.26 22.46
C ASP A 285 -8.50 -0.98 23.32
N SER A 286 -8.49 0.21 22.70
CA SER A 286 -8.61 1.51 23.35
C SER A 286 -9.84 2.30 22.87
N PRO A 287 -10.42 3.20 23.70
CA PRO A 287 -11.46 4.14 23.28
C PRO A 287 -11.03 5.01 22.09
N GLU A 288 -9.75 5.40 22.03
CA GLU A 288 -9.18 6.22 20.96
C GLU A 288 -9.21 5.48 19.62
N ASP A 289 -8.80 4.21 19.59
CA ASP A 289 -8.84 3.38 18.39
C ASP A 289 -10.28 3.14 17.91
N PHE A 290 -11.23 2.99 18.84
CA PHE A 290 -12.65 2.87 18.50
C PHE A 290 -13.21 4.15 17.85
N LEU A 291 -12.86 5.31 18.38
CA LEU A 291 -13.24 6.61 17.79
C LEU A 291 -12.60 6.80 16.42
N LEU A 292 -11.31 6.48 16.29
CA LEU A 292 -10.61 6.60 15.01
C LEU A 292 -11.20 5.64 13.97
N ASN A 293 -11.65 4.44 14.36
CA ASN A 293 -12.31 3.49 13.46
C ASN A 293 -13.66 4.00 12.94
N GLN A 294 -14.47 4.62 13.82
CA GLN A 294 -15.71 5.25 13.39
C GLN A 294 -15.45 6.40 12.42
N LYS A 295 -14.48 7.27 12.72
CA LYS A 295 -14.07 8.35 11.81
C LYS A 295 -13.58 7.80 10.48
N TRP A 296 -12.75 6.76 10.51
CA TRP A 296 -12.25 6.09 9.31
C TRP A 296 -13.39 5.59 8.43
N ASN A 297 -14.38 4.91 8.99
CA ASN A 297 -15.52 4.39 8.21
C ASN A 297 -16.33 5.51 7.53
N LEU A 298 -16.50 6.65 8.20
CA LEU A 298 -17.16 7.82 7.60
C LEU A 298 -16.35 8.37 6.42
N ILE A 299 -15.05 8.56 6.60
CA ILE A 299 -14.18 9.09 5.54
C ILE A 299 -14.06 8.10 4.38
N LEU A 300 -13.83 6.81 4.67
CA LEU A 300 -13.74 5.76 3.66
C LEU A 300 -15.01 5.72 2.81
N ASN A 301 -16.19 5.75 3.42
CA ASN A 301 -17.44 5.74 2.65
C ASN A 301 -17.54 6.95 1.72
N SER A 302 -17.08 8.13 2.16
CA SER A 302 -17.11 9.35 1.36
C SER A 302 -16.04 9.43 0.26
N SER A 303 -15.09 8.49 0.17
CA SER A 303 -13.98 8.56 -0.80
C SER A 303 -13.68 7.25 -1.55
N LYS A 304 -14.24 6.11 -1.12
CA LYS A 304 -13.93 4.78 -1.66
C LYS A 304 -14.13 4.66 -3.17
N PHE A 305 -15.16 5.29 -3.76
CA PHE A 305 -15.39 5.20 -5.20
C PHE A 305 -14.30 5.93 -6.00
N VAL A 306 -13.80 7.04 -5.46
CA VAL A 306 -12.71 7.80 -6.10
C VAL A 306 -11.37 7.09 -5.90
N GLU A 307 -11.09 6.61 -4.69
CA GLU A 307 -9.82 5.95 -4.36
C GLU A 307 -9.66 4.63 -5.12
N GLU A 308 -10.65 3.74 -5.03
CA GLU A 308 -10.62 2.44 -5.71
C GLU A 308 -10.83 2.61 -7.22
N GLY A 309 -11.64 3.58 -7.65
CA GLY A 309 -11.83 3.89 -9.06
C GLY A 309 -10.56 4.37 -9.74
N TRP A 310 -9.82 5.28 -9.10
CA TRP A 310 -8.54 5.77 -9.62
C TRP A 310 -7.52 4.65 -9.66
N ALA A 311 -7.38 3.88 -8.57
CA ALA A 311 -6.44 2.77 -8.50
C ALA A 311 -6.72 1.73 -9.60
N THR A 312 -7.99 1.37 -9.80
CA THR A 312 -8.42 0.46 -10.89
C THR A 312 -8.19 1.05 -12.28
N TRP A 313 -8.44 2.35 -12.47
CA TRP A 313 -8.25 2.97 -13.78
C TRP A 313 -6.77 3.05 -14.15
N VAL A 314 -5.92 3.48 -13.21
CA VAL A 314 -4.48 3.65 -13.46
C VAL A 314 -3.77 2.31 -13.66
N GLU A 315 -4.16 1.23 -12.97
CA GLU A 315 -3.58 -0.09 -13.26
C GLU A 315 -3.83 -0.54 -14.71
N ASN A 316 -5.05 -0.36 -15.22
CA ASN A 316 -5.45 -0.80 -16.56
C ASN A 316 -4.84 0.12 -17.62
N PHE A 317 -4.77 1.42 -17.34
CA PHE A 317 -4.11 2.39 -18.21
C PHE A 317 -2.61 2.11 -18.32
N MET A 318 -1.94 1.86 -17.19
CA MET A 318 -0.51 1.59 -17.19
C MET A 318 -0.19 0.25 -17.85
N ASP A 319 -0.99 -0.79 -17.64
CA ASP A 319 -0.86 -2.07 -18.35
C ASP A 319 -0.89 -1.90 -19.88
N HIS A 320 -1.85 -1.11 -20.37
CA HIS A 320 -1.94 -0.75 -21.79
C HIS A 320 -0.70 0.03 -22.26
N CYS A 321 -0.25 1.02 -21.48
CA CYS A 321 0.90 1.84 -21.86
C CYS A 321 2.20 1.03 -21.90
N ILE A 322 2.36 0.08 -20.98
CA ILE A 322 3.53 -0.82 -20.94
C ILE A 322 3.54 -1.76 -22.14
N SER A 323 2.38 -2.33 -22.47
CA SER A 323 2.23 -3.32 -23.55
C SER A 323 2.30 -2.69 -24.95
N THR A 324 1.74 -1.49 -25.15
CA THR A 324 1.62 -0.87 -26.48
C THR A 324 2.61 0.27 -26.72
N GLY A 325 3.09 0.93 -25.65
CA GLY A 325 3.86 2.17 -25.75
C GLY A 325 3.05 3.38 -26.23
N LYS A 326 1.71 3.26 -26.35
CA LYS A 326 0.83 4.28 -26.95
C LYS A 326 -0.32 4.66 -26.02
N PRO A 327 -0.13 5.61 -25.09
CA PRO A 327 -1.18 6.03 -24.17
C PRO A 327 -2.43 6.57 -24.87
N GLU A 328 -2.27 7.22 -26.02
CA GLU A 328 -3.36 7.78 -26.82
C GLU A 328 -4.32 6.73 -27.38
N ASP A 329 -3.86 5.49 -27.55
CA ASP A 329 -4.66 4.38 -28.06
C ASP A 329 -5.46 3.67 -26.96
N TYR A 330 -5.34 4.09 -25.70
CA TYR A 330 -6.06 3.45 -24.60
C TYR A 330 -7.56 3.67 -24.72
N ILE A 331 -8.30 2.57 -24.88
CA ILE A 331 -9.76 2.56 -24.83
C ILE A 331 -10.16 1.82 -23.55
N PRO A 332 -10.78 2.52 -22.58
CA PRO A 332 -11.23 1.87 -21.34
C PRO A 332 -12.30 0.83 -21.66
N ARG A 333 -11.99 -0.46 -21.43
CA ARG A 333 -12.90 -1.59 -21.74
C ARG A 333 -13.09 -2.57 -20.58
N HIS A 334 -12.44 -2.34 -19.44
CA HIS A 334 -12.47 -3.28 -18.32
C HIS A 334 -13.89 -3.47 -17.75
N TYR A 335 -14.63 -2.37 -17.60
CA TYR A 335 -16.05 -2.38 -17.25
C TYR A 335 -16.85 -1.44 -18.17
N SER A 336 -18.16 -1.67 -18.27
CA SER A 336 -19.09 -0.78 -18.95
C SER A 336 -20.32 -0.48 -18.08
N PHE A 337 -20.92 0.69 -18.28
CA PHE A 337 -22.17 1.05 -17.62
C PHE A 337 -23.33 0.12 -18.02
N GLU A 338 -23.36 -0.34 -19.27
CA GLU A 338 -24.37 -1.29 -19.76
C GLU A 338 -24.29 -2.62 -19.02
N THR A 339 -23.08 -3.18 -18.87
CA THR A 339 -22.87 -4.42 -18.12
C THR A 339 -23.28 -4.27 -16.66
N LEU A 340 -22.88 -3.18 -16.00
CA LEU A 340 -23.24 -2.92 -14.60
C LEU A 340 -24.76 -2.76 -14.43
N ALA A 341 -25.41 -2.00 -15.32
CA ALA A 341 -26.87 -1.83 -15.31
C ALA A 341 -27.59 -3.16 -15.49
N ASN A 342 -27.15 -4.01 -16.43
CA ASN A 342 -27.75 -5.32 -16.64
C ASN A 342 -27.62 -6.24 -15.42
N VAL A 343 -26.45 -6.25 -14.76
CA VAL A 343 -26.22 -7.01 -13.52
C VAL A 343 -27.15 -6.53 -12.40
N LEU A 344 -27.29 -5.21 -12.24
CA LEU A 344 -28.17 -4.64 -11.22
C LEU A 344 -29.65 -4.93 -11.51
N THR A 345 -30.09 -4.83 -12.77
CA THR A 345 -31.46 -5.18 -13.16
C THR A 345 -31.76 -6.64 -12.87
N GLN A 346 -30.85 -7.55 -13.25
CA GLN A 346 -31.00 -8.98 -12.95
C GLN A 346 -31.03 -9.25 -11.44
N LEU A 347 -30.21 -8.56 -10.65
CA LEU A 347 -30.26 -8.64 -9.19
C LEU A 347 -31.65 -8.24 -8.69
N VAL A 348 -32.18 -7.08 -9.10
CA VAL A 348 -33.49 -6.59 -8.65
C VAL A 348 -34.62 -7.54 -9.05
N GLU A 349 -34.60 -8.06 -10.28
CA GLU A 349 -35.65 -8.95 -10.80
C GLU A 349 -35.67 -10.34 -10.14
N SER A 350 -34.50 -10.84 -9.73
CA SER A 350 -34.36 -12.18 -9.14
C SER A 350 -34.38 -12.19 -7.61
N GLU A 351 -34.24 -11.03 -6.97
CA GLU A 351 -34.10 -10.93 -5.52
C GLU A 351 -35.46 -10.93 -4.80
N THR A 352 -35.52 -11.72 -3.73
CA THR A 352 -36.71 -11.85 -2.87
C THR A 352 -36.62 -10.99 -1.62
N ASN A 353 -35.41 -10.59 -1.21
CA ASN A 353 -35.19 -9.68 -0.10
C ASN A 353 -35.47 -8.22 -0.55
N PRO A 354 -36.51 -7.55 -0.03
CA PRO A 354 -36.87 -6.19 -0.45
C PRO A 354 -35.79 -5.16 -0.15
N VAL A 355 -34.93 -5.39 0.85
CA VAL A 355 -33.82 -4.48 1.17
C VAL A 355 -32.74 -4.53 0.09
N VAL A 356 -32.41 -5.72 -0.39
CA VAL A 356 -31.42 -5.92 -1.45
C VAL A 356 -31.97 -5.42 -2.79
N ALA A 357 -33.24 -5.72 -3.09
CA ALA A 357 -33.92 -5.19 -4.28
C ALA A 357 -33.98 -3.66 -4.28
N GLN A 358 -34.29 -3.02 -3.15
CA GLN A 358 -34.28 -1.55 -3.04
C GLN A 358 -32.87 -0.99 -3.24
N ALA A 359 -31.84 -1.57 -2.63
CA ALA A 359 -30.46 -1.16 -2.83
C ALA A 359 -30.02 -1.29 -4.31
N GLY A 360 -30.47 -2.34 -5.00
CA GLY A 360 -30.28 -2.50 -6.44
C GLY A 360 -30.96 -1.38 -7.25
N ASN A 361 -32.21 -1.04 -6.92
CA ASN A 361 -32.95 0.06 -7.56
C ASN A 361 -32.28 1.42 -7.31
N ASP A 362 -31.82 1.70 -6.08
CA ASP A 362 -31.10 2.92 -5.73
C ASP A 362 -29.82 3.06 -6.58
N CYS A 363 -29.12 1.94 -6.79
CA CYS A 363 -27.97 1.89 -7.69
C CYS A 363 -28.33 2.19 -9.14
N ILE A 364 -29.39 1.58 -9.68
CA ILE A 364 -29.85 1.82 -11.06
C ILE A 364 -30.22 3.30 -11.25
N GLU A 365 -31.01 3.86 -10.34
CA GLU A 365 -31.43 5.27 -10.40
C GLU A 365 -30.23 6.22 -10.30
N GLY A 366 -29.31 5.95 -9.36
CA GLY A 366 -28.10 6.74 -9.19
C GLY A 366 -27.19 6.71 -10.42
N LEU A 367 -27.02 5.54 -11.04
CA LEU A 367 -26.26 5.40 -12.29
C LEU A 367 -26.89 6.20 -13.43
N ASP A 368 -28.21 6.14 -13.63
CA ASP A 368 -28.90 6.91 -14.68
C ASP A 368 -28.72 8.43 -14.50
N LYS A 369 -28.88 8.92 -13.26
CA LYS A 369 -28.67 10.34 -12.92
C LYS A 369 -27.23 10.78 -13.22
N ILE A 370 -26.24 10.00 -12.79
CA ILE A 370 -24.81 10.29 -12.99
C ILE A 370 -24.44 10.23 -14.48
N LEU A 371 -24.96 9.25 -15.22
CA LEU A 371 -24.72 9.11 -16.65
C LEU A 371 -25.31 10.27 -17.44
N SER A 372 -26.60 10.54 -17.23
CA SER A 372 -27.32 11.62 -17.91
C SER A 372 -26.79 13.00 -17.53
N GLY A 373 -26.15 13.13 -16.36
CA GLY A 373 -25.63 14.40 -15.84
C GLY A 373 -26.74 15.40 -15.53
N ARG A 374 -27.97 14.92 -15.36
CA ARG A 374 -29.16 15.72 -15.07
C ARG A 374 -29.34 15.82 -13.56
N PHE A 375 -28.67 16.79 -12.96
CA PHE A 375 -28.87 17.16 -11.57
C PHE A 375 -29.34 18.60 -11.50
N ASP A 376 -30.38 18.84 -10.71
CA ASP A 376 -30.92 20.17 -10.49
C ASP A 376 -30.08 20.98 -9.49
N SER A 377 -29.28 20.31 -8.66
CA SER A 377 -28.44 20.93 -7.63
C SER A 377 -27.26 20.04 -7.23
N ILE A 378 -26.28 20.63 -6.54
CA ILE A 378 -25.14 19.90 -5.95
C ILE A 378 -25.61 18.97 -4.82
N GLU A 379 -26.64 19.39 -4.08
CA GLU A 379 -27.27 18.62 -3.02
C GLU A 379 -27.92 17.34 -3.54
N ASN A 380 -28.53 17.38 -4.73
CA ASN A 380 -29.09 16.18 -5.37
C ASN A 380 -27.99 15.18 -5.78
N VAL A 381 -26.80 15.66 -6.15
CA VAL A 381 -25.63 14.80 -6.39
C VAL A 381 -25.20 14.14 -5.09
N GLN A 382 -25.09 14.91 -4.00
CA GLN A 382 -24.73 14.40 -2.68
C GLN A 382 -25.71 13.33 -2.18
N GLU A 383 -27.02 13.59 -2.27
CA GLU A 383 -28.04 12.63 -1.84
C GLU A 383 -27.92 11.32 -2.65
N THR A 384 -27.71 11.43 -3.96
CA THR A 384 -27.51 10.27 -4.84
C THR A 384 -26.27 9.49 -4.43
N MET A 385 -25.15 10.16 -4.15
CA MET A 385 -23.93 9.50 -3.69
C MET A 385 -24.10 8.80 -2.35
N ILE A 386 -24.78 9.42 -1.39
CA ILE A 386 -25.05 8.79 -0.08
C ILE A 386 -25.85 7.49 -0.26
N LYS A 387 -26.87 7.49 -1.13
CA LYS A 387 -27.66 6.27 -1.42
C LYS A 387 -26.78 5.17 -2.02
N LEU A 388 -25.93 5.51 -3.00
CA LEU A 388 -24.97 4.55 -3.58
C LEU A 388 -23.97 4.00 -2.55
N GLU A 389 -23.46 4.86 -1.68
CA GLU A 389 -22.52 4.48 -0.62
C GLU A 389 -23.14 3.50 0.39
N GLN A 390 -24.43 3.68 0.72
CA GLN A 390 -25.20 2.80 1.59
C GLN A 390 -25.55 1.48 0.90
N ALA A 391 -26.01 1.56 -0.36
CA ALA A 391 -26.43 0.40 -1.15
C ALA A 391 -25.30 -0.59 -1.40
N GLU A 392 -24.04 -0.13 -1.57
CA GLU A 392 -22.90 -1.01 -1.83
C GLU A 392 -22.85 -2.19 -0.87
N SER A 393 -22.87 -1.93 0.44
CA SER A 393 -22.68 -2.98 1.45
C SER A 393 -23.76 -4.07 1.41
N VAL A 394 -24.94 -3.73 0.87
CA VAL A 394 -26.09 -4.62 0.73
C VAL A 394 -25.95 -5.51 -0.52
N ILE A 395 -25.39 -4.97 -1.61
CA ILE A 395 -25.31 -5.66 -2.91
C ILE A 395 -23.94 -6.29 -3.21
N GLU A 396 -22.95 -6.09 -2.33
CA GLU A 396 -21.54 -6.38 -2.61
C GLU A 396 -21.29 -7.83 -3.05
N ASN A 397 -21.87 -8.81 -2.38
CA ASN A 397 -21.72 -10.23 -2.73
C ASN A 397 -22.25 -10.55 -4.14
N SER A 398 -23.37 -9.96 -4.52
CA SER A 398 -23.98 -10.16 -5.84
C SER A 398 -23.11 -9.54 -6.93
N ILE A 399 -22.59 -8.34 -6.70
CA ILE A 399 -21.70 -7.67 -7.65
C ILE A 399 -20.37 -8.41 -7.80
N ILE A 400 -19.75 -8.86 -6.70
CA ILE A 400 -18.52 -9.66 -6.76
C ILE A 400 -18.76 -10.95 -7.56
N SER A 401 -19.88 -11.63 -7.33
CA SER A 401 -20.19 -12.89 -8.02
C SER A 401 -20.39 -12.71 -9.53
N SER A 402 -20.99 -11.59 -9.96
CA SER A 402 -21.27 -11.32 -11.37
C SER A 402 -20.12 -10.63 -12.11
N MET A 403 -19.35 -9.79 -11.43
CA MET A 403 -18.34 -8.91 -12.05
C MET A 403 -16.90 -9.19 -11.60
N GLY A 404 -16.70 -10.09 -10.64
CA GLY A 404 -15.38 -10.46 -10.10
C GLY A 404 -14.73 -9.39 -9.21
N GLN A 405 -15.43 -8.30 -8.91
CA GLN A 405 -14.96 -7.17 -8.12
C GLN A 405 -16.09 -6.50 -7.35
N SER A 406 -15.77 -5.81 -6.26
CA SER A 406 -16.76 -5.03 -5.50
C SER A 406 -17.30 -3.86 -6.32
N PHE A 407 -18.54 -3.44 -5.98
CA PHE A 407 -19.20 -2.31 -6.63
C PHE A 407 -18.33 -1.05 -6.64
N ARG A 408 -17.58 -0.76 -5.56
CA ARG A 408 -16.68 0.42 -5.54
C ARG A 408 -15.63 0.45 -6.64
N TYR A 409 -15.04 -0.69 -7.00
CA TYR A 409 -14.01 -0.76 -8.05
C TYR A 409 -14.68 -0.57 -9.41
N VAL A 410 -15.78 -1.28 -9.66
CA VAL A 410 -16.51 -1.24 -10.93
C VAL A 410 -17.06 0.17 -11.18
N PHE A 411 -17.87 0.70 -10.25
CA PHE A 411 -18.48 2.00 -10.39
C PHE A 411 -17.44 3.13 -10.35
N GLY A 412 -16.46 3.05 -9.45
CA GLY A 412 -15.35 4.00 -9.39
C GLY A 412 -14.58 4.07 -10.71
N TYR A 413 -14.24 2.93 -11.31
CA TYR A 413 -13.59 2.88 -12.63
C TYR A 413 -14.46 3.57 -13.70
N LEU A 414 -15.76 3.29 -13.72
CA LEU A 414 -16.69 3.91 -14.67
C LEU A 414 -16.80 5.43 -14.50
N LEU A 415 -16.70 5.93 -13.26
CA LEU A 415 -16.57 7.38 -13.00
C LEU A 415 -15.28 7.95 -13.60
N MET A 416 -14.15 7.25 -13.48
CA MET A 416 -12.88 7.65 -14.12
C MET A 416 -13.01 7.67 -15.65
N VAL A 417 -13.71 6.68 -16.24
CA VAL A 417 -13.98 6.66 -17.69
C VAL A 417 -14.80 7.87 -18.12
N LYS A 418 -15.88 8.20 -17.38
CA LYS A 418 -16.70 9.39 -17.65
C LYS A 418 -15.87 10.68 -17.55
N ALA A 419 -15.05 10.81 -16.51
CA ALA A 419 -14.17 11.96 -16.32
C ALA A 419 -13.13 12.06 -17.46
N ALA A 420 -12.48 10.96 -17.86
CA ALA A 420 -11.56 10.95 -19.00
C ALA A 420 -12.25 11.34 -20.31
N TYR A 421 -13.50 10.91 -20.52
CA TYR A 421 -14.27 11.30 -21.69
C TYR A 421 -14.49 12.81 -21.74
N ASN A 422 -14.83 13.46 -20.63
CA ASN A 422 -15.15 14.87 -20.59
C ASN A 422 -13.93 15.80 -20.45
N LEU A 423 -12.89 15.36 -19.73
CA LEU A 423 -11.71 16.16 -19.36
C LEU A 423 -10.46 15.80 -20.18
N GLY A 424 -10.40 14.59 -20.73
CA GLY A 424 -9.19 13.98 -21.25
C GLY A 424 -8.43 13.19 -20.18
N TRP A 425 -7.84 12.06 -20.58
CA TRP A 425 -7.17 11.13 -19.66
C TRP A 425 -5.97 11.76 -18.95
N MET A 426 -5.23 12.70 -19.58
CA MET A 426 -4.09 13.38 -18.93
C MET A 426 -4.52 14.20 -17.72
N ALA A 427 -5.77 14.66 -17.70
CA ALA A 427 -6.30 15.51 -16.66
C ALA A 427 -6.79 14.73 -15.42
N LEU A 428 -6.95 13.41 -15.52
CA LEU A 428 -7.51 12.57 -14.45
C LEU A 428 -6.77 12.63 -13.11
N PRO A 429 -5.44 12.43 -13.01
CA PRO A 429 -4.76 12.48 -11.70
C PRO A 429 -4.94 13.84 -11.00
N TYR A 430 -5.07 14.92 -11.78
CA TYR A 430 -5.32 16.26 -11.27
C TYR A 430 -6.76 16.43 -10.81
N ALA A 431 -7.74 15.91 -11.57
CA ALA A 431 -9.14 15.88 -11.17
C ALA A 431 -9.33 15.09 -9.85
N VAL A 432 -8.69 13.92 -9.73
CA VAL A 432 -8.66 13.11 -8.50
C VAL A 432 -8.04 13.91 -7.35
N THR A 433 -6.90 14.56 -7.58
CA THR A 433 -6.25 15.39 -6.55
C THR A 433 -7.17 16.52 -6.07
N VAL A 434 -7.88 17.19 -6.97
CA VAL A 434 -8.83 18.27 -6.61
C VAL A 434 -10.04 17.71 -5.86
N ALA A 435 -10.57 16.54 -6.24
CA ALA A 435 -11.64 15.88 -5.50
C ALA A 435 -11.20 15.54 -4.07
N CYS A 436 -9.99 15.00 -3.91
CA CYS A 436 -9.38 14.67 -2.63
C CYS A 436 -8.78 15.89 -1.89
N ASN A 437 -8.90 17.11 -2.43
CA ASN A 437 -8.41 18.34 -1.81
C ASN A 437 -9.37 18.83 -0.72
N VAL A 438 -9.56 18.00 0.30
CA VAL A 438 -10.45 18.19 1.44
C VAL A 438 -9.66 17.98 2.73
N THR A 439 -9.93 18.80 3.74
CA THR A 439 -9.44 18.60 5.10
C THR A 439 -10.64 18.46 6.02
N PHE A 440 -10.68 17.37 6.78
CA PHE A 440 -11.79 17.02 7.67
C PHE A 440 -11.58 17.52 9.10
N ASN A 441 -10.35 17.90 9.47
CA ASN A 441 -9.93 18.21 10.85
C ASN A 441 -10.20 17.04 11.80
N LEU A 442 -9.70 15.86 11.42
CA LEU A 442 -9.95 14.58 12.09
C LEU A 442 -9.47 14.53 13.54
N ASP A 443 -8.47 15.34 13.89
CA ASP A 443 -7.96 15.51 15.25
C ASP A 443 -8.91 16.33 16.15
N LYS A 444 -9.76 17.17 15.55
CA LYS A 444 -10.61 18.14 16.28
C LYS A 444 -12.09 17.78 16.31
N LEU A 445 -12.62 17.16 15.26
CA LEU A 445 -14.05 16.87 15.17
C LEU A 445 -14.45 15.64 15.99
N SER A 446 -15.65 15.67 16.56
CA SER A 446 -16.31 14.47 17.08
C SER A 446 -16.78 13.57 15.91
N VAL A 447 -17.14 12.31 16.20
CA VAL A 447 -17.68 11.40 15.17
C VAL A 447 -18.99 11.95 14.58
N SER A 448 -19.89 12.45 15.42
CA SER A 448 -21.18 13.01 14.98
C SER A 448 -21.01 14.29 14.16
N ASP A 449 -20.10 15.18 14.56
CA ASP A 449 -19.84 16.40 13.80
C ASP A 449 -19.18 16.07 12.46
N LEU A 450 -18.28 15.08 12.42
CA LEU A 450 -17.69 14.61 11.18
C LEU A 450 -18.74 14.00 10.25
N GLU A 451 -19.62 13.14 10.77
CA GLU A 451 -20.70 12.55 9.98
C GLU A 451 -21.60 13.62 9.40
N LYS A 452 -22.06 14.56 10.22
CA LYS A 452 -22.87 15.71 9.78
C LYS A 452 -22.14 16.50 8.68
N THR A 453 -20.87 16.80 8.93
CA THR A 453 -20.03 17.56 8.00
C THR A 453 -19.90 16.86 6.64
N VAL A 454 -19.64 15.56 6.62
CA VAL A 454 -19.44 14.80 5.38
C VAL A 454 -20.76 14.52 4.66
N ARG A 455 -21.87 14.31 5.38
CA ARG A 455 -23.18 14.02 4.78
C ARG A 455 -23.89 15.28 4.29
N GLU A 456 -23.85 16.37 5.04
CA GLU A 456 -24.61 17.59 4.74
C GLU A 456 -23.83 18.59 3.88
N ASN A 457 -22.50 18.48 3.78
CA ASN A 457 -21.70 19.37 2.95
C ASN A 457 -21.14 18.64 1.71
N PRO A 458 -21.76 18.83 0.53
CA PRO A 458 -21.32 18.22 -0.73
C PRO A 458 -19.86 18.54 -1.09
N LYS A 459 -19.33 19.68 -0.60
CA LYS A 459 -17.95 20.10 -0.85
C LYS A 459 -16.94 19.33 0.00
N LEU A 460 -17.36 18.49 0.93
CA LEU A 460 -16.47 17.71 1.79
C LEU A 460 -16.57 16.20 1.53
N ASN A 461 -17.61 15.72 0.85
CA ASN A 461 -17.66 14.34 0.35
C ASN A 461 -16.84 14.21 -0.94
N VAL A 462 -15.79 13.38 -0.91
CA VAL A 462 -14.83 13.23 -2.03
C VAL A 462 -15.50 12.59 -3.25
N ASN A 463 -16.38 11.60 -3.07
CA ASN A 463 -17.14 10.95 -4.13
C ASN A 463 -18.04 11.97 -4.86
N THR A 464 -18.81 12.75 -4.11
CA THR A 464 -19.68 13.81 -4.66
C THR A 464 -18.87 14.85 -5.44
N ARG A 465 -17.75 15.31 -4.87
CA ARG A 465 -16.84 16.24 -5.57
C ARG A 465 -16.38 15.66 -6.90
N PHE A 466 -15.95 14.40 -6.92
CA PHE A 466 -15.45 13.79 -8.15
C PHE A 466 -16.57 13.58 -9.19
N VAL A 467 -17.77 13.21 -8.76
CA VAL A 467 -18.94 13.12 -9.66
C VAL A 467 -19.23 14.47 -10.31
N LEU A 468 -19.24 15.57 -9.55
CA LEU A 468 -19.39 16.92 -10.08
C LEU A 468 -18.27 17.29 -11.06
N ILE A 469 -17.02 17.00 -10.72
CA ILE A 469 -15.86 17.23 -11.61
C ILE A 469 -16.01 16.42 -12.91
N SER A 470 -16.46 15.16 -12.82
CA SER A 470 -16.65 14.29 -13.98
C SER A 470 -17.70 14.80 -14.98
N MET A 471 -18.57 15.73 -14.57
CA MET A 471 -19.60 16.35 -15.42
C MET A 471 -19.10 17.58 -16.16
N ILE A 472 -17.99 18.18 -15.74
CA ILE A 472 -17.41 19.36 -16.39
C ILE A 472 -16.94 18.96 -17.79
N LYS A 473 -17.40 19.71 -18.79
CA LYS A 473 -16.95 19.54 -20.18
C LYS A 473 -15.94 20.63 -20.52
N VAL A 474 -14.74 20.23 -20.93
CA VAL A 474 -13.73 21.15 -21.48
C VAL A 474 -13.75 21.09 -23.00
N THR A 475 -13.52 22.23 -23.65
CA THR A 475 -13.42 22.29 -25.12
C THR A 475 -12.12 21.66 -25.61
N LYS A 476 -11.03 21.85 -24.85
CA LYS A 476 -9.72 21.26 -25.12
C LYS A 476 -9.40 20.21 -24.05
N LYS A 477 -9.62 18.95 -24.39
CA LYS A 477 -9.28 17.81 -23.52
C LYS A 477 -7.77 17.79 -23.24
N ASN A 478 -7.38 17.19 -22.11
CA ASN A 478 -6.00 17.13 -21.61
C ASN A 478 -5.39 18.49 -21.24
N ASP A 479 -6.14 19.60 -21.35
CA ASP A 479 -5.69 20.91 -20.89
C ASP A 479 -6.00 21.07 -19.39
N ILE A 480 -4.99 20.75 -18.56
CA ILE A 480 -5.10 20.74 -17.10
C ILE A 480 -5.53 22.12 -16.58
N GLN A 481 -4.99 23.21 -17.11
CA GLN A 481 -5.31 24.55 -16.62
C GLN A 481 -6.74 24.96 -16.95
N THR A 482 -7.20 24.63 -18.17
CA THR A 482 -8.61 24.83 -18.55
C THR A 482 -9.56 24.04 -17.66
N MET A 483 -9.20 22.78 -17.33
CA MET A 483 -9.97 21.97 -16.39
C MET A 483 -10.02 22.62 -15.00
N LEU A 484 -8.87 23.00 -14.43
CA LEU A 484 -8.79 23.58 -13.09
C LEU A 484 -9.58 24.89 -12.98
N GLN A 485 -9.48 25.75 -14.00
CA GLN A 485 -10.26 26.98 -14.07
C GLN A 485 -11.77 26.70 -14.05
N LYS A 486 -12.25 25.75 -14.87
CA LYS A 486 -13.67 25.38 -14.87
C LYS A 486 -14.14 24.78 -13.55
N ILE A 487 -13.31 23.98 -12.88
CA ILE A 487 -13.63 23.44 -11.57
C ILE A 487 -13.80 24.58 -10.55
N GLU A 488 -12.88 25.55 -10.53
CA GLU A 488 -12.95 26.71 -9.64
C GLU A 488 -14.18 27.58 -9.94
N GLU A 489 -14.43 27.90 -11.22
CA GLU A 489 -15.55 28.75 -11.65
C GLU A 489 -16.93 28.11 -11.45
N GLN A 490 -17.10 26.83 -11.82
CA GLN A 490 -18.42 26.19 -11.85
C GLN A 490 -18.77 25.51 -10.53
N LEU A 491 -17.79 24.97 -9.81
CA LEU A 491 -18.02 24.21 -8.57
C LEU A 491 -17.56 24.95 -7.32
N SER A 492 -16.82 26.05 -7.48
CA SER A 492 -16.20 26.78 -6.36
C SER A 492 -15.35 25.87 -5.46
N PHE A 493 -14.69 24.87 -6.05
CA PHE A 493 -13.79 24.00 -5.33
C PHE A 493 -12.42 24.65 -5.21
N VAL A 494 -11.83 24.54 -4.01
CA VAL A 494 -10.47 25.02 -3.77
C VAL A 494 -9.49 24.16 -4.57
N ILE A 495 -8.77 24.80 -5.47
CA ILE A 495 -7.68 24.16 -6.24
C ILE A 495 -6.42 24.08 -5.35
N PRO A 496 -5.76 22.90 -5.24
CA PRO A 496 -4.49 22.76 -4.54
C PRO A 496 -3.47 23.81 -5.00
N THR A 497 -2.76 24.42 -4.07
CA THR A 497 -1.83 25.53 -4.36
C THR A 497 -0.74 25.14 -5.35
N ASN A 498 -0.28 23.89 -5.30
CA ASN A 498 0.74 23.36 -6.20
C ASN A 498 0.23 23.11 -7.65
N LEU A 499 -1.09 23.06 -7.86
CA LEU A 499 -1.70 22.96 -9.19
C LEU A 499 -1.96 24.33 -9.84
N LYS A 500 -1.93 25.41 -9.05
CA LYS A 500 -2.09 26.77 -9.57
C LYS A 500 -0.86 27.14 -10.42
N PRO A 501 -1.03 27.92 -11.50
CA PRO A 501 0.11 28.49 -12.21
C PRO A 501 1.00 29.23 -11.21
N LYS A 502 2.31 29.02 -11.27
CA LYS A 502 3.24 29.92 -10.58
C LYS A 502 3.03 31.31 -11.19
N THR A 503 2.36 32.21 -10.46
CA THR A 503 2.33 33.62 -10.81
C THR A 503 3.77 34.11 -10.73
N GLY A 504 4.32 34.48 -11.89
CA GLY A 504 5.68 35.01 -12.02
C GLY A 504 5.84 36.35 -11.31
#